data_AF-A0A366H0V4-F1
#
_entry.id   AF-A0A366H0V4-F1
#
_cell.length_a   1.000
_cell.length_b   1.000
_cell.length_c   1.000
_cell.angle_alpha   90.00
_cell.angle_beta   90.00
_cell.angle_gamma   90.00
#
_symmetry.space_group_name_H-M   'P 1'
#
loop_
_entity.id
_entity.type
_entity.pdbx_description
1 polymer ?
#
loop_
_entity_poly.entity_id
_entity_poly.type
_entity_poly.pdbx_seq_one_letter_code
_entity_poly.pdbx_strand_id
1 'polypeptide(L)'
;MIHLAKIKSVSLLQLLCVLSLTGFLQADFNEAVSEASAAIGEVHEKLGQMVAEGEVEEANQMVLDLFPEASRTPAQAFMIANVLYSMDVKTSYALHKEVAAKFPEEPYVLLEWAMQQHRAGEHAGALATYDAFSKISPDYAPVHGLATDCLIRLGKIREASARWRQSEEADGGSLEKFESLVCAVYQGPSSNLRRAELRKKAAQGDRDAAVQLIALSGEFEMDWWNRRPHPVYLESDVELLKKLPEHPRIKAAICAAQCRMEEEPRLEAMKAILLSHGYLVDPAESLPEDGALLSMMLGSAMDAGLLTTESAREKFGARLRKMAKGPKDASLWNVVANLHAGTPEMLGIEEQAWAATADEKFAVGYLSERIRLGTAKANDPVLMKALKQFPESANIAALAVSIGVVMDEPMLIQAIKAEFRKFSIFKDALLRPRARQLRSYFVELERVLDKQKI
;
A
#
# COMPACT_ATOMS: atom_id res chain seq x y z
N MET A 1 -41.33 -20.43 -49.25
CA MET A 1 -41.38 -19.06 -48.68
C MET A 1 -41.78 -19.19 -47.22
N ILE A 2 -40.83 -18.92 -46.33
CA ILE A 2 -40.85 -19.20 -44.90
C ILE A 2 -41.45 -17.97 -44.20
N HIS A 3 -42.49 -18.14 -43.40
CA HIS A 3 -42.92 -17.14 -42.42
C HIS A 3 -43.01 -17.79 -41.02
N LEU A 4 -41.92 -17.63 -40.26
CA LEU A 4 -41.92 -17.48 -38.80
C LEU A 4 -42.81 -16.27 -38.43
N ALA A 5 -43.51 -16.15 -37.30
CA ALA A 5 -43.27 -16.69 -35.97
C ALA A 5 -44.56 -16.72 -35.14
N LYS A 6 -44.72 -17.77 -34.31
CA LYS A 6 -45.43 -17.71 -33.02
C LYS A 6 -44.35 -17.41 -31.97
N ILE A 7 -44.41 -16.26 -31.32
CA ILE A 7 -43.81 -16.10 -29.98
C ILE A 7 -44.92 -15.56 -29.08
N LYS A 8 -45.19 -16.35 -28.03
CA LYS A 8 -46.19 -16.10 -27.00
C LYS A 8 -45.79 -14.85 -26.20
N SER A 9 -46.78 -14.00 -25.99
CA SER A 9 -46.80 -12.93 -25.00
C SER A 9 -46.35 -13.44 -23.62
N VAL A 10 -45.18 -13.01 -23.16
CA VAL A 10 -44.84 -12.99 -21.73
C VAL A 10 -45.70 -11.88 -21.11
N SER A 11 -46.50 -12.21 -20.11
CA SER A 11 -47.44 -11.26 -19.52
C SER A 11 -46.67 -10.18 -18.74
N LEU A 12 -47.12 -8.92 -18.86
CA LEU A 12 -46.62 -7.78 -18.10
C LEU A 12 -46.60 -8.05 -16.57
N LEU A 13 -47.42 -9.00 -16.10
CA LEU A 13 -47.50 -9.47 -14.71
C LEU A 13 -46.28 -10.31 -14.27
N GLN A 14 -45.65 -11.07 -15.17
CA GLN A 14 -44.43 -11.83 -14.86
C GLN A 14 -43.20 -10.90 -14.81
N LEU A 15 -43.18 -9.85 -15.64
CA LEU A 15 -42.12 -8.82 -15.58
C LEU A 15 -42.25 -7.97 -14.30
N LEU A 16 -43.47 -7.63 -13.88
CA LEU A 16 -43.74 -6.93 -12.62
C LEU A 16 -43.43 -7.79 -11.38
N CYS A 17 -43.68 -9.10 -11.40
CA CYS A 17 -43.30 -10.00 -10.30
C CYS A 17 -41.79 -10.19 -10.19
N VAL A 18 -41.07 -10.28 -11.31
CA VAL A 18 -39.60 -10.38 -11.30
C VAL A 18 -38.98 -9.08 -10.79
N LEU A 19 -39.48 -7.92 -11.22
CA LEU A 19 -39.01 -6.61 -10.73
C LEU A 19 -39.37 -6.35 -9.25
N SER A 20 -40.49 -6.87 -8.74
CA SER A 20 -40.83 -6.78 -7.31
C SER A 20 -40.05 -7.78 -6.46
N LEU A 21 -39.73 -8.97 -6.98
CA LEU A 21 -38.92 -9.98 -6.29
C LEU A 21 -37.45 -9.57 -6.22
N THR A 22 -36.89 -8.95 -7.27
CA THR A 22 -35.51 -8.45 -7.23
C THR A 22 -35.35 -7.28 -6.25
N GLY A 23 -36.30 -6.33 -6.22
CA GLY A 23 -36.31 -5.25 -5.23
C GLY A 23 -36.50 -5.73 -3.79
N PHE A 24 -37.28 -6.79 -3.57
CA PHE A 24 -37.49 -7.41 -2.26
C PHE A 24 -36.25 -8.20 -1.81
N LEU A 25 -35.69 -9.06 -2.67
CA LEU A 25 -34.44 -9.80 -2.42
C LEU A 25 -33.23 -8.88 -2.15
N GLN A 26 -33.20 -7.70 -2.76
CA GLN A 26 -32.14 -6.71 -2.57
C GLN A 26 -32.27 -5.96 -1.23
N ALA A 27 -33.49 -5.62 -0.80
CA ALA A 27 -33.71 -5.09 0.55
C ALA A 27 -33.33 -6.12 1.62
N ASP A 28 -33.73 -7.38 1.42
CA ASP A 28 -33.41 -8.49 2.32
C ASP A 28 -31.89 -8.75 2.40
N PHE A 29 -31.16 -8.65 1.28
CA PHE A 29 -29.71 -8.83 1.29
C PHE A 29 -28.99 -7.76 2.11
N ASN A 30 -29.35 -6.48 1.92
CA ASN A 30 -28.71 -5.38 2.64
C ASN A 30 -29.01 -5.40 4.14
N GLU A 31 -30.23 -5.77 4.53
CA GLU A 31 -30.58 -5.99 5.94
C GLU A 31 -29.77 -7.15 6.53
N ALA A 32 -29.70 -8.29 5.85
CA ALA A 32 -28.92 -9.43 6.29
C ALA A 32 -27.40 -9.13 6.36
N VAL A 33 -26.88 -8.28 5.48
CA VAL A 33 -25.49 -7.78 5.53
C VAL A 33 -25.28 -6.92 6.77
N SER A 34 -26.23 -6.05 7.11
CA SER A 34 -26.20 -5.23 8.33
C SER A 34 -26.21 -6.09 9.59
N GLU A 35 -27.06 -7.12 9.66
CA GLU A 35 -27.10 -8.09 10.76
C GLU A 35 -25.78 -8.87 10.90
N ALA A 36 -25.23 -9.37 9.78
CA ALA A 36 -23.95 -10.06 9.79
C ALA A 36 -22.80 -9.14 10.25
N SER A 37 -22.82 -7.88 9.83
CA SER A 37 -21.87 -6.84 10.29
C SER A 37 -21.98 -6.60 11.79
N ALA A 38 -23.20 -6.51 12.33
CA ALA A 38 -23.43 -6.34 13.75
C ALA A 38 -22.88 -7.52 14.57
N ALA A 39 -23.12 -8.76 14.13
CA ALA A 39 -22.60 -9.96 14.78
C ALA A 39 -21.06 -10.02 14.75
N ILE A 40 -20.41 -9.60 13.66
CA ILE A 40 -18.94 -9.44 13.63
C ILE A 40 -18.49 -8.34 14.60
N GLY A 41 -19.27 -7.25 14.70
CA GLY A 41 -19.05 -6.16 15.65
C GLY A 41 -18.98 -6.62 17.11
N GLU A 42 -19.79 -7.61 17.51
CA GLU A 42 -19.79 -8.17 18.87
C GLU A 42 -18.48 -8.89 19.24
N VAL A 43 -17.75 -9.42 18.25
CA VAL A 43 -16.46 -10.10 18.46
C VAL A 43 -15.25 -9.23 18.06
N HIS A 44 -15.46 -8.01 17.58
CA HIS A 44 -14.42 -7.16 17.01
C HIS A 44 -13.25 -6.89 17.96
N GLU A 45 -13.53 -6.58 19.23
CA GLU A 45 -12.50 -6.32 20.24
C GLU A 45 -11.60 -7.55 20.46
N LYS A 46 -12.22 -8.73 20.56
CA LYS A 46 -11.51 -10.01 20.71
C LYS A 46 -10.65 -10.33 19.49
N LEU A 47 -11.18 -10.12 18.29
CA LEU A 47 -10.41 -10.28 17.05
C LEU A 47 -9.22 -9.33 17.02
N GLY A 48 -9.42 -8.07 17.41
CA GLY A 48 -8.34 -7.08 17.53
C GLY A 48 -7.24 -7.52 18.52
N GLN A 49 -7.63 -8.07 19.67
CA GLN A 49 -6.69 -8.62 20.65
C GLN A 49 -5.88 -9.79 20.08
N MET A 50 -6.55 -10.77 19.45
CA MET A 50 -5.86 -11.92 18.84
C MET A 50 -4.85 -11.47 17.78
N VAL A 51 -5.24 -10.52 16.91
CA VAL A 51 -4.33 -9.94 15.91
C VAL A 51 -3.15 -9.22 16.60
N ALA A 52 -3.40 -8.50 17.70
CA ALA A 52 -2.34 -7.85 18.48
C ALA A 52 -1.38 -8.87 19.14
N GLU A 53 -1.87 -10.04 19.52
CA GLU A 53 -1.09 -11.14 20.06
C GLU A 53 -0.38 -11.96 18.97
N GLY A 54 -0.69 -11.71 17.70
CA GLY A 54 -0.12 -12.37 16.53
C GLY A 54 -0.83 -13.66 16.12
N GLU A 55 -2.01 -13.91 16.67
CA GLU A 55 -2.88 -15.07 16.41
C GLU A 55 -3.81 -14.77 15.22
N VAL A 56 -3.23 -14.39 14.09
CA VAL A 56 -4.00 -13.92 12.92
C VAL A 56 -4.79 -15.06 12.29
N GLU A 57 -4.21 -16.26 12.20
CA GLU A 57 -4.88 -17.43 11.66
C GLU A 57 -6.07 -17.85 12.53
N GLU A 58 -5.92 -17.85 13.85
CA GLU A 58 -6.99 -18.14 14.80
C GLU A 58 -8.08 -17.06 14.78
N ALA A 59 -7.71 -15.78 14.61
CA ALA A 59 -8.67 -14.70 14.45
C ALA A 59 -9.49 -14.87 13.16
N ASN A 60 -8.83 -15.21 12.05
CA ASN A 60 -9.51 -15.52 10.79
C ASN A 60 -10.45 -16.72 10.94
N GLN A 61 -10.02 -17.77 11.64
CA GLN A 61 -10.86 -18.94 11.92
C GLN A 61 -12.08 -18.58 12.77
N MET A 62 -11.92 -17.72 13.77
CA MET A 62 -13.05 -17.24 14.59
C MET A 62 -14.11 -16.52 13.75
N VAL A 63 -13.70 -15.70 12.79
CA VAL A 63 -14.63 -15.04 11.85
C VAL A 63 -15.38 -16.07 10.98
N LEU A 64 -14.69 -17.12 10.53
CA LEU A 64 -15.31 -18.20 9.76
C LEU A 64 -16.29 -19.03 10.60
N ASP A 65 -15.97 -19.29 11.86
CA ASP A 65 -16.76 -20.08 12.79
C ASP A 65 -18.00 -19.34 13.30
N LEU A 66 -17.99 -18.00 13.27
CA LEU A 66 -19.17 -17.18 13.57
C LEU A 66 -20.35 -17.50 12.64
N PHE A 67 -20.03 -17.84 11.38
CA PHE A 67 -21.01 -18.27 10.39
C PHE A 67 -20.54 -19.57 9.72
N PRO A 68 -20.83 -20.74 10.32
CA PRO A 68 -20.35 -22.03 9.81
C PRO A 68 -20.77 -22.29 8.37
N GLU A 69 -19.88 -22.85 7.54
CA GLU A 69 -20.09 -23.05 6.11
C GLU A 69 -21.41 -23.77 5.78
N ALA A 70 -21.79 -24.78 6.58
CA ALA A 70 -23.00 -25.57 6.37
C ALA A 70 -24.32 -24.77 6.49
N SER A 71 -24.31 -23.63 7.18
CA SER A 71 -25.48 -22.78 7.42
C SER A 71 -25.28 -21.33 6.98
N ARG A 72 -24.13 -21.00 6.39
CA ARG A 72 -23.73 -19.64 6.05
C ARG A 72 -24.63 -19.08 4.95
N THR A 73 -25.22 -17.91 5.19
CA THR A 73 -25.98 -17.19 4.16
C THR A 73 -25.04 -16.43 3.22
N PRO A 74 -25.49 -16.06 2.01
CA PRO A 74 -24.68 -15.24 1.10
C PRO A 74 -24.27 -13.88 1.69
N ALA A 75 -25.13 -13.24 2.49
CA ALA A 75 -24.81 -11.97 3.17
C ALA A 75 -23.69 -12.15 4.20
N GLN A 76 -23.72 -13.24 4.98
CA GLN A 76 -22.65 -13.60 5.90
C GLN A 76 -21.35 -13.94 5.17
N ALA A 77 -21.43 -14.68 4.07
CA ALA A 77 -20.27 -14.97 3.22
C ALA A 77 -19.65 -13.68 2.66
N PHE A 78 -20.46 -12.73 2.21
CA PHE A 78 -20.01 -11.42 1.74
C PHE A 78 -19.28 -10.65 2.84
N MET A 79 -19.83 -10.63 4.06
CA MET A 79 -19.21 -9.95 5.19
C MET A 79 -17.90 -10.59 5.63
N ILE A 80 -17.83 -11.92 5.71
CA ILE A 80 -16.56 -12.61 6.00
C ILE A 80 -15.53 -12.31 4.91
N ALA A 81 -15.94 -12.32 3.64
CA ALA A 81 -15.05 -12.04 2.52
C ALA A 81 -14.44 -10.64 2.61
N ASN A 82 -15.23 -9.63 3.00
CA ASN A 82 -14.77 -8.26 3.23
C ASN A 82 -13.78 -8.17 4.39
N VAL A 83 -14.08 -8.80 5.53
CA VAL A 83 -13.17 -8.81 6.70
C VAL A 83 -11.83 -9.47 6.36
N LEU A 84 -11.89 -10.57 5.61
CA LEU A 84 -10.70 -11.32 5.20
C LEU A 84 -9.99 -10.71 4.00
N TYR A 85 -10.45 -9.58 3.45
CA TYR A 85 -9.95 -9.03 2.19
C TYR A 85 -8.41 -8.98 2.13
N SER A 86 -7.75 -8.36 3.11
CA SER A 86 -6.27 -8.29 3.18
C SER A 86 -5.63 -9.31 4.14
N MET A 87 -6.45 -10.07 4.88
CA MET A 87 -6.03 -10.99 5.95
C MET A 87 -6.00 -12.46 5.51
N ASP A 88 -6.84 -12.86 4.56
CA ASP A 88 -6.80 -14.15 3.87
C ASP A 88 -7.34 -13.95 2.45
N VAL A 89 -6.44 -13.53 1.56
CA VAL A 89 -6.73 -13.21 0.16
C VAL A 89 -7.42 -14.37 -0.56
N LYS A 90 -7.03 -15.61 -0.26
CA LYS A 90 -7.54 -16.80 -0.95
C LYS A 90 -8.98 -17.09 -0.54
N THR A 91 -9.25 -17.11 0.76
CA THR A 91 -10.60 -17.35 1.29
C THR A 91 -11.54 -16.21 0.91
N SER A 92 -11.08 -14.96 1.03
CA SER A 92 -11.83 -13.79 0.61
C SER A 92 -12.24 -13.86 -0.87
N TYR A 93 -11.30 -14.16 -1.78
CA TYR A 93 -11.58 -14.31 -3.21
C TYR A 93 -12.64 -15.40 -3.47
N ALA A 94 -12.51 -16.57 -2.83
CA ALA A 94 -13.45 -17.69 -3.02
C ALA A 94 -14.88 -17.33 -2.59
N LEU A 95 -15.03 -16.64 -1.46
CA LEU A 95 -16.33 -16.22 -0.94
C LEU A 95 -16.96 -15.12 -1.79
N HIS A 96 -16.18 -14.10 -2.21
CA HIS A 96 -16.71 -13.08 -3.14
C HIS A 96 -17.20 -13.69 -4.44
N LYS A 97 -16.45 -14.65 -5.00
CA LYS A 97 -16.84 -15.37 -6.22
C LYS A 97 -18.16 -16.12 -6.03
N GLU A 98 -18.33 -16.80 -4.90
CA GLU A 98 -19.57 -17.51 -4.57
C GLU A 98 -20.76 -16.55 -4.47
N VAL A 99 -20.59 -15.44 -3.75
CA VAL A 99 -21.65 -14.44 -3.57
C VAL A 99 -22.02 -13.78 -4.89
N ALA A 100 -21.03 -13.40 -5.71
CA ALA A 100 -21.24 -12.80 -7.03
C ALA A 100 -22.02 -13.72 -7.99
N ALA A 101 -21.87 -15.04 -7.87
CA ALA A 101 -22.65 -15.99 -8.66
C ALA A 101 -24.14 -16.02 -8.26
N LYS A 102 -24.46 -15.70 -7.00
CA LYS A 102 -25.84 -15.69 -6.47
C LYS A 102 -26.50 -14.31 -6.60
N PHE A 103 -25.71 -13.24 -6.54
CA PHE A 103 -26.16 -11.84 -6.60
C PHE A 103 -25.42 -11.07 -7.71
N PRO A 104 -25.59 -11.45 -8.99
CA PRO A 104 -24.82 -10.88 -10.10
C PRO A 104 -25.20 -9.44 -10.47
N GLU A 105 -26.27 -8.90 -9.88
CA GLU A 105 -26.76 -7.53 -10.12
C GLU A 105 -26.71 -6.66 -8.87
N GLU A 106 -26.23 -7.18 -7.74
CA GLU A 106 -26.15 -6.41 -6.49
C GLU A 106 -24.91 -5.48 -6.53
N PRO A 107 -25.07 -4.14 -6.48
CA PRO A 107 -23.96 -3.20 -6.69
C PRO A 107 -22.77 -3.41 -5.75
N TYR A 108 -23.01 -3.65 -4.45
CA TYR A 108 -21.91 -3.87 -3.51
C TYR A 108 -21.14 -5.15 -3.82
N VAL A 109 -21.84 -6.22 -4.21
CA VAL A 109 -21.23 -7.49 -4.61
C VAL A 109 -20.43 -7.33 -5.89
N LEU A 110 -20.97 -6.61 -6.88
CA LEU A 110 -20.30 -6.31 -8.15
C LEU A 110 -19.00 -5.54 -7.94
N LEU A 111 -19.02 -4.48 -7.13
CA LEU A 111 -17.83 -3.65 -6.88
C LEU A 111 -16.72 -4.48 -6.22
N GLU A 112 -17.03 -5.16 -5.12
CA GLU A 112 -16.02 -5.92 -4.37
C GLU A 112 -15.52 -7.12 -5.20
N TRP A 113 -16.39 -7.79 -5.96
CA TRP A 113 -15.97 -8.86 -6.85
C TRP A 113 -15.08 -8.36 -8.00
N ALA A 114 -15.37 -7.19 -8.57
CA ALA A 114 -14.51 -6.59 -9.57
C ALA A 114 -13.12 -6.27 -9.00
N MET A 115 -13.06 -5.74 -7.78
CA MET A 115 -11.80 -5.44 -7.08
C MET A 115 -10.99 -6.71 -6.78
N GLN A 116 -11.64 -7.80 -6.38
CA GLN A 116 -10.98 -9.10 -6.16
C GLN A 116 -10.34 -9.65 -7.44
N GLN A 117 -11.08 -9.64 -8.55
CA GLN A 117 -10.55 -10.03 -9.86
C GLN A 117 -9.39 -9.12 -10.28
N HIS A 118 -9.53 -7.80 -10.07
CA HIS A 118 -8.51 -6.81 -10.40
C HIS A 118 -7.21 -7.10 -9.64
N ARG A 119 -7.32 -7.31 -8.32
CA ARG A 119 -6.18 -7.68 -7.46
C ARG A 119 -5.55 -9.01 -7.86
N ALA A 120 -6.35 -9.98 -8.31
CA ALA A 120 -5.87 -11.26 -8.82
C ALA A 120 -5.21 -11.17 -10.22
N GLY A 121 -5.22 -10.00 -10.86
CA GLY A 121 -4.71 -9.80 -12.22
C GLY A 121 -5.67 -10.27 -13.32
N GLU A 122 -6.91 -10.61 -12.96
CA GLU A 122 -7.97 -11.08 -13.88
C GLU A 122 -8.66 -9.88 -14.57
N HIS A 123 -7.86 -9.01 -15.20
CA HIS A 123 -8.29 -7.70 -15.68
C HIS A 123 -9.48 -7.73 -16.65
N ALA A 124 -9.61 -8.79 -17.47
CA ALA A 124 -10.74 -8.94 -18.38
C ALA A 124 -12.06 -9.21 -17.62
N GLY A 125 -12.02 -10.07 -16.59
CA GLY A 125 -13.19 -10.36 -15.74
C GLY A 125 -13.56 -9.17 -14.85
N ALA A 126 -12.54 -8.53 -14.27
CA ALA A 126 -12.70 -7.30 -13.50
C ALA A 126 -13.38 -6.19 -14.32
N LEU A 127 -12.91 -5.95 -15.54
CA LEU A 127 -13.50 -4.95 -16.45
C LEU A 127 -14.98 -5.26 -16.75
N ALA A 128 -15.31 -6.51 -17.09
CA ALA A 128 -16.70 -6.89 -17.34
C ALA A 128 -17.61 -6.66 -16.12
N THR A 129 -17.07 -6.87 -14.91
CA THR A 129 -17.79 -6.68 -13.65
C THR A 129 -17.94 -5.19 -13.31
N TYR A 130 -16.89 -4.38 -13.51
CA TYR A 130 -16.97 -2.92 -13.38
C TYR A 130 -17.96 -2.32 -14.39
N ASP A 131 -18.03 -2.83 -15.62
CA ASP A 131 -19.01 -2.40 -16.62
C ASP A 131 -20.44 -2.76 -16.20
N ALA A 132 -20.65 -3.91 -15.54
CA ALA A 132 -21.94 -4.25 -14.96
C ALA A 132 -22.32 -3.28 -13.83
N PHE A 133 -21.38 -2.96 -12.93
CA PHE A 133 -21.60 -1.96 -11.88
C PHE A 133 -21.95 -0.58 -12.46
N SER A 134 -21.20 -0.10 -13.46
CA SER A 134 -21.45 1.21 -14.09
C SER A 134 -22.78 1.30 -14.83
N LYS A 135 -23.42 0.19 -15.20
CA LYS A 135 -24.80 0.26 -15.73
C LYS A 135 -25.81 0.63 -14.66
N ILE A 136 -25.53 0.25 -13.41
CA ILE A 136 -26.40 0.52 -12.25
C ILE A 136 -26.08 1.90 -11.66
N SER A 137 -24.79 2.25 -11.59
CA SER A 137 -24.31 3.52 -11.06
C SER A 137 -23.40 4.23 -12.08
N PRO A 138 -23.99 4.81 -13.15
CA PRO A 138 -23.23 5.39 -14.26
C PRO A 138 -22.41 6.62 -13.88
N ASP A 139 -22.77 7.30 -12.81
CA ASP A 139 -22.08 8.51 -12.35
C ASP A 139 -21.04 8.23 -11.26
N TYR A 140 -20.71 6.97 -10.95
CA TYR A 140 -19.75 6.64 -9.88
C TYR A 140 -18.31 6.64 -10.39
N ALA A 141 -17.66 7.82 -10.34
CA ALA A 141 -16.32 8.08 -10.84
C ALA A 141 -15.26 7.01 -10.50
N PRO A 142 -15.11 6.54 -9.24
CA PRO A 142 -14.05 5.60 -8.89
C PRO A 142 -14.03 4.31 -9.72
N VAL A 143 -15.20 3.79 -10.13
CA VAL A 143 -15.28 2.57 -10.94
C VAL A 143 -14.82 2.79 -12.37
N HIS A 144 -15.06 3.98 -12.95
CA HIS A 144 -14.49 4.34 -14.25
C HIS A 144 -12.96 4.38 -14.17
N GLY A 145 -12.40 4.95 -13.09
CA GLY A 145 -10.96 4.96 -12.85
C GLY A 145 -10.35 3.57 -12.71
N LEU A 146 -10.99 2.65 -11.97
CA LEU A 146 -10.51 1.27 -11.82
C LEU A 146 -10.63 0.45 -13.12
N ALA A 147 -11.73 0.62 -13.85
CA ALA A 147 -11.91 0.01 -15.17
C ALA A 147 -10.86 0.52 -16.18
N THR A 148 -10.45 1.78 -16.08
CA THR A 148 -9.38 2.36 -16.89
C THR A 148 -8.06 1.61 -16.71
N ASP A 149 -7.65 1.30 -15.47
CA ASP A 149 -6.45 0.51 -15.22
C ASP A 149 -6.53 -0.89 -15.87
N CYS A 150 -7.68 -1.56 -15.73
CA CYS A 150 -7.90 -2.85 -16.40
C CYS A 150 -7.74 -2.73 -17.92
N LEU A 151 -8.28 -1.68 -18.55
CA LEU A 151 -8.12 -1.43 -19.98
C LEU A 151 -6.66 -1.18 -20.38
N ILE A 152 -5.90 -0.43 -19.58
CA ILE A 152 -4.45 -0.22 -19.79
C ILE A 152 -3.69 -1.54 -19.70
N ARG A 153 -4.00 -2.40 -18.72
CA ARG A 153 -3.37 -3.72 -18.54
C ARG A 153 -3.70 -4.67 -19.69
N LEU A 154 -4.89 -4.55 -20.29
CA LEU A 154 -5.33 -5.31 -21.46
C LEU A 154 -4.81 -4.75 -22.81
N GLY A 155 -4.06 -3.63 -22.80
CA GLY A 155 -3.55 -3.00 -24.02
C GLY A 155 -4.62 -2.25 -24.84
N LYS A 156 -5.80 -2.01 -24.24
CA LYS A 156 -6.92 -1.30 -24.89
C LYS A 156 -6.81 0.20 -24.67
N ILE A 157 -5.75 0.81 -25.21
CA ILE A 157 -5.29 2.15 -24.80
C ILE A 157 -6.30 3.26 -25.14
N ARG A 158 -6.95 3.21 -26.30
CA ARG A 158 -7.98 4.20 -26.68
C ARG A 158 -9.25 4.08 -25.83
N GLU A 159 -9.66 2.85 -25.51
CA GLU A 159 -10.79 2.60 -24.60
C GLU A 159 -10.45 3.12 -23.20
N ALA A 160 -9.22 2.90 -22.72
CA ALA A 160 -8.75 3.38 -21.42
C ALA A 160 -8.82 4.91 -21.31
N SER A 161 -8.32 5.66 -22.29
CA SER A 161 -8.41 7.12 -22.28
C SER A 161 -9.87 7.61 -22.29
N ALA A 162 -10.75 7.00 -23.07
CA ALA A 162 -12.16 7.35 -23.05
C ALA A 162 -12.81 7.04 -21.70
N ARG A 163 -12.44 5.91 -21.07
CA ARG A 163 -12.95 5.52 -19.75
C ARG A 163 -12.43 6.42 -18.63
N TRP A 164 -11.20 6.91 -18.75
CA TRP A 164 -10.63 7.90 -17.83
C TRP A 164 -11.40 9.22 -17.87
N ARG A 165 -11.73 9.71 -19.08
CA ARG A 165 -12.57 10.91 -19.22
C ARG A 165 -13.92 10.77 -18.53
N GLN A 166 -14.57 9.62 -18.68
CA GLN A 166 -15.81 9.34 -17.93
C GLN A 166 -15.60 9.41 -16.41
N SER A 167 -14.45 8.94 -15.90
CA SER A 167 -14.12 9.06 -14.48
C SER A 167 -13.97 10.51 -14.01
N GLU A 168 -13.45 11.39 -14.87
CA GLU A 168 -13.23 12.81 -14.53
C GLU A 168 -14.49 13.66 -14.73
N GLU A 169 -15.39 13.25 -15.62
CA GLU A 169 -16.67 13.92 -15.90
C GLU A 169 -17.81 13.47 -14.97
N ALA A 170 -17.66 12.33 -14.29
CA ALA A 170 -18.66 11.79 -13.39
C ALA A 170 -18.73 12.55 -12.05
N ASP A 171 -19.95 12.84 -11.59
CA ASP A 171 -20.21 13.65 -10.39
C ASP A 171 -20.19 12.84 -9.08
N GLY A 172 -20.33 11.51 -9.16
CA GLY A 172 -20.46 10.62 -8.00
C GLY A 172 -19.13 10.09 -7.48
N GLY A 173 -18.94 10.18 -6.16
CA GLY A 173 -17.72 9.73 -5.49
C GLY A 173 -16.67 10.83 -5.37
N SER A 174 -15.55 10.53 -4.70
CA SER A 174 -14.46 11.49 -4.50
C SER A 174 -13.15 10.94 -5.04
N LEU A 175 -12.23 11.85 -5.35
CA LEU A 175 -10.85 11.49 -5.72
C LEU A 175 -10.19 10.64 -4.62
N GLU A 176 -10.43 11.00 -3.35
CA GLU A 176 -9.94 10.25 -2.20
C GLU A 176 -10.49 8.82 -2.15
N LYS A 177 -11.78 8.63 -2.49
CA LYS A 177 -12.37 7.30 -2.57
C LYS A 177 -11.72 6.48 -3.69
N PHE A 178 -11.52 7.07 -4.87
CA PHE A 178 -10.79 6.42 -5.96
C PHE A 178 -9.38 5.99 -5.54
N GLU A 179 -8.60 6.89 -4.94
CA GLU A 179 -7.25 6.58 -4.46
C GLU A 179 -7.23 5.46 -3.41
N SER A 180 -8.23 5.45 -2.51
CA SER A 180 -8.36 4.40 -1.48
C SER A 180 -8.68 3.04 -2.10
N LEU A 181 -9.53 3.00 -3.13
CA LEU A 181 -9.84 1.74 -3.83
C LEU A 181 -8.63 1.24 -4.63
N VAL A 182 -7.88 2.14 -5.29
CA VAL A 182 -6.62 1.78 -5.97
C VAL A 182 -5.62 1.20 -4.96
N CYS A 183 -5.47 1.84 -3.79
CA CYS A 183 -4.67 1.31 -2.68
C CYS A 183 -5.16 -0.09 -2.27
N ALA A 184 -6.46 -0.29 -2.09
CA ALA A 184 -7.01 -1.59 -1.71
C ALA A 184 -6.77 -2.69 -2.76
N VAL A 185 -6.77 -2.36 -4.06
CA VAL A 185 -6.49 -3.32 -5.13
C VAL A 185 -5.01 -3.73 -5.14
N TYR A 186 -4.10 -2.77 -4.97
CA TYR A 186 -2.66 -2.98 -5.16
C TYR A 186 -1.85 -3.16 -3.88
N GLN A 187 -2.43 -2.90 -2.71
CA GLN A 187 -1.79 -3.20 -1.43
C GLN A 187 -1.51 -4.70 -1.33
N GLY A 188 -0.34 -5.02 -0.79
CA GLY A 188 0.03 -6.40 -0.54
C GLY A 188 -0.79 -7.03 0.60
N PRO A 189 -0.39 -8.24 1.05
CA PRO A 189 -0.93 -8.82 2.27
C PRO A 189 -0.82 -7.86 3.44
N SER A 190 -1.80 -7.92 4.35
CA SER A 190 -1.85 -7.06 5.53
C SER A 190 -0.53 -7.10 6.33
N SER A 191 -0.10 -5.93 6.82
CA SER A 191 1.02 -5.81 7.76
C SER A 191 0.83 -6.72 8.99
N ASN A 192 -0.41 -7.03 9.38
CA ASN A 192 -0.71 -7.97 10.46
C ASN A 192 -0.23 -9.41 10.16
N LEU A 193 -0.39 -9.90 8.92
CA LEU A 193 0.08 -11.24 8.55
C LEU A 193 1.60 -11.33 8.62
N ARG A 194 2.28 -10.34 8.03
CA ARG A 194 3.73 -10.25 8.09
C ARG A 194 4.21 -10.18 9.55
N ARG A 195 3.50 -9.43 10.39
CA ARG A 195 3.80 -9.34 11.82
C ARG A 195 3.65 -10.69 12.52
N ALA A 196 2.55 -11.41 12.29
CA ALA A 196 2.33 -12.74 12.88
C ALA A 196 3.44 -13.73 12.51
N GLU A 197 3.84 -13.77 11.22
CA GLU A 197 4.95 -14.60 10.76
C GLU A 197 6.28 -14.25 11.44
N LEU A 198 6.61 -12.95 11.51
CA LEU A 198 7.83 -12.47 12.17
C LEU A 198 7.82 -12.78 13.66
N ARG A 199 6.68 -12.61 14.32
CA ARG A 199 6.49 -12.90 15.74
C ARG A 199 6.70 -14.38 16.05
N LYS A 200 6.13 -15.27 15.22
CA LYS A 200 6.33 -16.73 15.34
C LYS A 200 7.80 -17.11 15.21
N LYS A 201 8.51 -16.56 14.24
CA LYS A 201 9.96 -16.80 14.05
C LYS A 201 10.79 -16.23 15.21
N ALA A 202 10.49 -15.01 15.65
CA ALA A 202 11.15 -14.38 16.78
C ALA A 202 10.99 -15.20 18.06
N ALA A 203 9.80 -15.74 18.33
CA ALA A 203 9.53 -16.62 19.46
C ALA A 203 10.36 -17.91 19.43
N GLN A 204 10.78 -18.36 18.23
CA GLN A 204 11.66 -19.51 18.03
C GLN A 204 13.16 -19.14 18.12
N GLY A 205 13.47 -17.89 18.47
CA GLY A 205 14.84 -17.39 18.62
C GLY A 205 15.46 -16.82 17.34
N ASP A 206 14.69 -16.64 16.27
CA ASP A 206 15.15 -15.95 15.06
C ASP A 206 15.36 -14.46 15.34
N ARG A 207 16.63 -14.05 15.40
CA ARG A 207 17.04 -12.69 15.74
C ARG A 207 16.77 -11.71 14.59
N ASP A 208 16.87 -12.16 13.34
CA ASP A 208 16.56 -11.32 12.18
C ASP A 208 15.06 -11.02 12.16
N ALA A 209 14.23 -12.03 12.43
CA ALA A 209 12.80 -11.84 12.55
C ALA A 209 12.42 -10.92 13.72
N ALA A 210 13.09 -11.04 14.87
CA ALA A 210 12.84 -10.15 16.02
C ALA A 210 13.15 -8.68 15.72
N VAL A 211 14.22 -8.40 14.97
CA VAL A 211 14.57 -7.05 14.53
C VAL A 211 13.56 -6.52 13.53
N GLN A 212 13.21 -7.31 12.52
CA GLN A 212 12.21 -6.94 11.52
C GLN A 212 10.81 -6.74 12.13
N LEU A 213 10.47 -7.50 13.17
CA LEU A 213 9.22 -7.36 13.91
C LEU A 213 9.10 -5.95 14.52
N ILE A 214 10.13 -5.50 15.23
CA ILE A 214 10.13 -4.16 15.82
C ILE A 214 10.15 -3.07 14.74
N ALA A 215 10.93 -3.24 13.67
CA ALA A 215 10.94 -2.29 12.56
C ALA A 215 9.55 -2.16 11.91
N LEU A 216 8.83 -3.27 11.74
CA LEU A 216 7.46 -3.28 11.20
C LEU A 216 6.47 -2.62 12.17
N SER A 217 6.49 -2.98 13.45
CA SER A 217 5.56 -2.40 14.45
C SER A 217 5.84 -0.92 14.75
N GLY A 218 7.09 -0.47 14.56
CA GLY A 218 7.50 0.92 14.76
C GLY A 218 7.21 1.85 13.58
N GLU A 219 6.98 1.29 12.40
CA GLU A 219 6.62 1.98 11.15
C GLU A 219 5.46 1.24 10.47
N PHE A 220 4.40 0.99 11.25
CA PHE A 220 3.31 0.12 10.83
C PHE A 220 2.50 0.75 9.69
N GLU A 221 2.47 0.06 8.55
CA GLU A 221 1.75 0.51 7.35
C GLU A 221 0.27 0.16 7.49
N MET A 222 -0.56 1.20 7.61
CA MET A 222 -2.03 1.08 7.60
C MET A 222 -2.57 1.20 6.16
N ASP A 223 -1.95 2.07 5.37
CA ASP A 223 -2.16 2.25 3.93
C ASP A 223 -0.89 2.86 3.31
N TRP A 224 -0.91 3.17 2.01
CA TRP A 224 0.26 3.69 1.30
C TRP A 224 0.86 4.99 1.84
N TRP A 225 0.10 5.77 2.60
CA TRP A 225 0.50 7.12 3.05
C TRP A 225 0.45 7.29 4.56
N ASN A 226 -0.12 6.34 5.28
CA ASN A 226 -0.16 6.33 6.73
C ASN A 226 0.76 5.23 7.28
N ARG A 227 1.94 5.66 7.72
CA ARG A 227 2.88 4.86 8.51
C ARG A 227 3.11 5.54 9.85
N ARG A 228 2.98 4.79 10.93
CA ARG A 228 3.22 5.28 12.29
C ARG A 228 3.53 4.12 13.22
N PRO A 229 4.14 4.37 14.38
CA PRO A 229 4.24 3.37 15.44
C PRO A 229 2.86 2.81 15.79
N HIS A 230 2.80 1.52 16.08
CA HIS A 230 1.61 0.88 16.63
C HIS A 230 1.89 0.48 18.10
N PRO A 231 1.55 1.32 19.09
CA PRO A 231 1.99 1.15 20.48
C PRO A 231 1.64 -0.22 21.08
N VAL A 232 0.39 -0.67 20.91
CA VAL A 232 -0.08 -1.97 21.41
C VAL A 232 0.74 -3.14 20.83
N TYR A 233 1.19 -3.02 19.57
CA TYR A 233 1.98 -4.08 18.93
C TYR A 233 3.41 -4.04 19.42
N LEU A 234 4.00 -2.84 19.53
CA LEU A 234 5.34 -2.65 20.08
C LEU A 234 5.43 -3.18 21.52
N GLU A 235 4.45 -2.90 22.37
CA GLU A 235 4.37 -3.43 23.74
C GLU A 235 4.37 -4.97 23.74
N SER A 236 3.44 -5.55 23.00
CA SER A 236 3.30 -7.01 22.88
C SER A 236 4.57 -7.67 22.31
N ASP A 237 5.24 -7.02 21.36
CA ASP A 237 6.48 -7.51 20.74
C ASP A 237 7.66 -7.38 21.69
N VAL A 238 7.80 -6.28 22.42
CA VAL A 238 8.84 -6.11 23.46
C VAL A 238 8.72 -7.17 24.55
N GLU A 239 7.52 -7.48 25.02
CA GLU A 239 7.29 -8.54 26.02
C GLU A 239 7.66 -9.93 25.51
N LEU A 240 7.51 -10.19 24.20
CA LEU A 240 8.03 -11.40 23.58
C LEU A 240 9.57 -11.39 23.58
N LEU A 241 10.19 -10.29 23.13
CA LEU A 241 11.64 -10.17 22.99
C LEU A 241 12.37 -10.29 24.34
N LYS A 242 11.79 -9.81 25.45
CA LYS A 242 12.34 -9.94 26.81
C LYS A 242 12.47 -11.38 27.29
N LYS A 243 11.73 -12.32 26.70
CA LYS A 243 11.80 -13.76 27.03
C LYS A 243 12.92 -14.49 26.28
N LEU A 244 13.53 -13.85 25.27
CA LEU A 244 14.60 -14.43 24.48
C LEU A 244 15.95 -14.28 25.20
N PRO A 245 16.94 -15.16 24.93
CA PRO A 245 18.28 -15.02 25.48
C PRO A 245 18.90 -13.66 25.13
N GLU A 246 19.68 -13.10 26.06
CA GLU A 246 20.34 -11.82 25.85
C GLU A 246 21.21 -11.83 24.59
N HIS A 247 21.03 -10.81 23.76
CA HIS A 247 21.78 -10.64 22.53
C HIS A 247 21.82 -9.16 22.13
N PRO A 248 22.95 -8.63 21.62
CA PRO A 248 23.05 -7.21 21.24
C PRO A 248 21.94 -6.74 20.29
N ARG A 249 21.56 -7.57 19.31
CA ARG A 249 20.46 -7.23 18.37
C ARG A 249 19.08 -7.21 19.02
N ILE A 250 18.81 -8.09 20.00
CA ILE A 250 17.55 -8.08 20.74
C ILE A 250 17.50 -6.85 21.66
N LYS A 251 18.62 -6.54 22.32
CA LYS A 251 18.77 -5.32 23.12
C LYS A 251 18.54 -4.05 22.30
N ALA A 252 19.10 -3.98 21.10
CA ALA A 252 18.86 -2.89 20.15
C ALA A 252 17.39 -2.79 19.75
N ALA A 253 16.74 -3.92 19.44
CA ALA A 253 15.34 -3.94 19.06
C ALA A 253 14.43 -3.43 20.19
N ILE A 254 14.65 -3.90 21.43
CA ILE A 254 13.91 -3.41 22.60
C ILE A 254 14.11 -1.90 22.80
N CYS A 255 15.34 -1.41 22.71
CA CYS A 255 15.64 0.01 22.83
C CYS A 255 14.91 0.84 21.75
N ALA A 256 14.94 0.40 20.49
CA ALA A 256 14.29 1.09 19.39
C ALA A 256 12.76 1.13 19.57
N ALA A 257 12.17 0.02 20.04
CA ALA A 257 10.74 -0.04 20.33
C ALA A 257 10.34 0.96 21.42
N GLN A 258 11.09 0.99 22.53
CA GLN A 258 10.86 1.95 23.62
C GLN A 258 10.99 3.39 23.15
N CYS A 259 11.99 3.70 22.32
CA CYS A 259 12.12 5.03 21.70
C CYS A 259 10.91 5.43 20.84
N ARG A 260 10.19 4.48 20.24
CA ARG A 260 9.02 4.76 19.38
C ARG A 260 7.69 4.74 20.11
N MET A 261 7.64 4.15 21.30
CA MET A 261 6.45 4.18 22.16
C MET A 261 6.25 5.52 22.86
N GLU A 262 7.30 6.35 22.96
CA GLU A 262 7.19 7.70 23.50
C GLU A 262 6.48 8.62 22.50
N GLU A 263 5.16 8.83 22.68
CA GLU A 263 4.33 9.66 21.79
C GLU A 263 4.78 11.12 21.75
N GLU A 264 5.17 11.67 22.91
CA GLU A 264 5.77 13.00 23.05
C GLU A 264 7.16 12.84 23.66
N PRO A 265 8.19 12.55 22.84
CA PRO A 265 9.48 12.17 23.35
C PRO A 265 10.15 13.36 24.04
N ARG A 266 10.15 13.33 25.38
CA ARG A 266 10.83 14.35 26.19
C ARG A 266 12.32 14.04 26.25
N LEU A 267 13.16 15.08 26.16
CA LEU A 267 14.62 14.96 26.13
C LEU A 267 15.17 14.01 27.21
N GLU A 268 14.76 14.17 28.47
CA GLU A 268 15.26 13.35 29.59
C GLU A 268 14.79 11.90 29.52
N ALA A 269 13.55 11.64 29.09
CA ALA A 269 13.02 10.29 28.92
C ALA A 269 13.77 9.56 27.79
N MET A 270 13.92 10.21 26.64
CA MET A 270 14.66 9.65 25.50
C MET A 270 16.12 9.36 25.86
N LYS A 271 16.78 10.30 26.55
CA LYS A 271 18.14 10.12 27.03
C LYS A 271 18.27 8.96 28.01
N ALA A 272 17.31 8.79 28.93
CA ALA A 272 17.30 7.68 29.87
C ALA A 272 17.16 6.31 29.17
N ILE A 273 16.24 6.19 28.20
CA ILE A 273 16.06 4.97 27.40
C ILE A 273 17.38 4.61 26.70
N LEU A 274 17.93 5.54 25.93
CA LEU A 274 19.15 5.33 25.14
C LEU A 274 20.37 5.00 26.03
N LEU A 275 20.53 5.69 27.17
CA LEU A 275 21.61 5.40 28.12
C LEU A 275 21.46 4.02 28.78
N SER A 276 20.24 3.65 29.19
CA SER A 276 19.99 2.34 29.84
C SER A 276 20.32 1.16 28.93
N HIS A 277 20.15 1.35 27.62
CA HIS A 277 20.51 0.36 26.61
C HIS A 277 21.92 0.54 26.01
N GLY A 278 22.59 1.66 26.31
CA GLY A 278 23.96 1.93 25.85
C GLY A 278 24.04 2.21 24.35
N TYR A 279 23.20 3.11 23.83
CA TYR A 279 23.22 3.54 22.43
C TYR A 279 23.22 5.06 22.30
N LEU A 280 23.85 5.57 21.23
CA LEU A 280 23.94 6.98 20.78
C LEU A 280 24.58 8.00 21.74
N VAL A 281 24.21 7.96 23.01
CA VAL A 281 24.60 8.90 24.06
C VAL A 281 25.40 8.26 25.19
N ASP A 282 25.70 6.96 25.09
CA ASP A 282 26.66 6.29 25.95
C ASP A 282 28.09 6.81 25.69
N PRO A 283 29.04 6.64 26.62
CA PRO A 283 30.40 7.15 26.44
C PRO A 283 31.15 6.59 25.22
N ALA A 284 30.81 5.38 24.77
CA ALA A 284 31.37 4.77 23.55
C ALA A 284 30.59 5.15 22.29
N GLU A 285 29.45 5.84 22.47
CA GLU A 285 28.57 6.35 21.43
C GLU A 285 28.16 5.22 20.48
N SER A 286 27.75 4.10 21.06
CA SER A 286 27.50 2.84 20.37
C SER A 286 26.33 2.97 19.40
N LEU A 287 26.44 2.31 18.25
CA LEU A 287 25.38 2.26 17.23
C LEU A 287 24.86 0.84 17.09
N PRO A 288 23.55 0.62 16.96
CA PRO A 288 23.05 -0.67 16.49
C PRO A 288 23.54 -0.95 15.07
N GLU A 289 23.80 -2.23 14.77
CA GLU A 289 24.26 -2.66 13.45
C GLU A 289 23.16 -2.59 12.38
N ASP A 290 21.89 -2.76 12.79
CA ASP A 290 20.75 -2.77 11.89
C ASP A 290 20.30 -1.33 11.55
N GLY A 291 20.24 -1.02 10.25
CA GLY A 291 19.90 0.33 9.80
C GLY A 291 18.48 0.78 10.12
N ALA A 292 17.51 -0.14 10.20
CA ALA A 292 16.13 0.23 10.52
C ALA A 292 15.99 0.63 11.99
N LEU A 293 16.56 -0.18 12.90
CA LEU A 293 16.59 0.16 14.33
C LEU A 293 17.37 1.44 14.59
N LEU A 294 18.51 1.62 13.92
CA LEU A 294 19.29 2.85 14.00
C LEU A 294 18.46 4.06 13.58
N SER A 295 17.74 3.97 12.46
CA SER A 295 16.90 5.06 11.95
C SER A 295 15.83 5.45 12.97
N MET A 296 15.19 4.46 13.60
CA MET A 296 14.17 4.70 14.64
C MET A 296 14.78 5.43 15.85
N MET A 297 15.92 4.94 16.36
CA MET A 297 16.57 5.56 17.53
C MET A 297 17.06 6.98 17.24
N LEU A 298 17.69 7.21 16.07
CA LEU A 298 18.15 8.54 15.68
C LEU A 298 16.98 9.51 15.47
N GLY A 299 15.92 9.06 14.78
CA GLY A 299 14.71 9.85 14.59
C GLY A 299 14.10 10.28 15.92
N SER A 300 13.84 9.33 16.82
CA SER A 300 13.31 9.63 18.17
C SER A 300 14.24 10.53 18.99
N ALA A 301 15.57 10.37 18.88
CA ALA A 301 16.53 11.25 19.55
C ALA A 301 16.49 12.69 18.99
N MET A 302 16.29 12.85 17.68
CA MET A 302 16.16 14.17 17.05
C MET A 302 14.82 14.82 17.38
N ASP A 303 13.73 14.07 17.34
CA ASP A 303 12.38 14.54 17.71
C ASP A 303 12.35 15.02 19.17
N ALA A 304 13.10 14.36 20.06
CA ALA A 304 13.27 14.76 21.46
C ALA A 304 14.22 15.96 21.68
N GLY A 305 14.90 16.43 20.63
CA GLY A 305 15.92 17.49 20.71
C GLY A 305 17.25 17.05 21.36
N LEU A 306 17.50 15.75 21.50
CA LEU A 306 18.74 15.21 22.07
C LEU A 306 19.92 15.30 21.09
N LEU A 307 19.62 15.21 19.80
CA LEU A 307 20.57 15.37 18.69
C LEU A 307 19.96 16.29 17.64
N THR A 308 20.81 16.99 16.88
CA THR A 308 20.41 17.63 15.63
C THR A 308 20.93 16.79 14.47
N THR A 309 20.37 16.95 13.28
CA THR A 309 20.91 16.30 12.06
C THR A 309 22.40 16.61 11.87
N GLU A 310 22.80 17.85 12.14
CA GLU A 310 24.20 18.29 12.04
C GLU A 310 25.09 17.60 13.07
N SER A 311 24.71 17.61 14.36
CA SER A 311 25.53 16.99 15.41
C SER A 311 25.61 15.46 15.22
N ALA A 312 24.52 14.81 14.82
CA ALA A 312 24.52 13.39 14.50
C ALA A 312 25.40 13.07 13.28
N ARG A 313 25.41 13.94 12.24
CA ARG A 313 26.27 13.78 11.07
C ARG A 313 27.75 13.93 11.44
N GLU A 314 28.11 14.95 12.20
CA GLU A 314 29.51 15.16 12.65
C GLU A 314 30.00 13.98 13.48
N LYS A 315 29.17 13.54 14.42
CA LYS A 315 29.48 12.48 15.37
C LYS A 315 29.55 11.11 14.71
N PHE A 316 28.59 10.77 13.84
CA PHE A 316 28.40 9.41 13.34
C PHE A 316 28.63 9.23 11.85
N GLY A 317 28.59 10.29 11.04
CA GLY A 317 28.48 10.20 9.58
C GLY A 317 29.62 9.43 8.91
N ALA A 318 30.86 9.59 9.38
CA ALA A 318 32.00 8.83 8.86
C ALA A 318 31.89 7.33 9.18
N ARG A 319 31.54 6.98 10.43
CA ARG A 319 31.36 5.59 10.87
C ARG A 319 30.19 4.94 10.15
N LEU A 320 29.07 5.63 10.01
CA LEU A 320 27.88 5.16 9.30
C LEU A 320 28.15 4.91 7.81
N ARG A 321 28.88 5.81 7.14
CA ARG A 321 29.32 5.57 5.75
C ARG A 321 30.18 4.31 5.62
N LYS A 322 31.09 4.08 6.57
CA LYS A 322 31.91 2.87 6.59
C LYS A 322 31.06 1.63 6.83
N MET A 323 30.13 1.71 7.78
CA MET A 323 29.18 0.63 8.08
C MET A 323 28.34 0.30 6.85
N ALA A 324 27.70 1.28 6.20
CA ALA A 324 26.83 1.09 5.04
C ALA A 324 27.53 0.50 3.80
N LYS A 325 28.85 0.67 3.67
CA LYS A 325 29.63 0.07 2.57
C LYS A 325 29.86 -1.44 2.74
N GLY A 326 29.75 -1.97 3.96
CA GLY A 326 29.98 -3.38 4.25
C GLY A 326 28.83 -4.27 3.78
N PRO A 327 27.67 -4.22 4.45
CA PRO A 327 26.46 -4.89 4.02
C PRO A 327 25.77 -4.08 2.90
N LYS A 328 25.13 -4.74 1.94
CA LYS A 328 24.24 -4.10 0.97
C LYS A 328 22.90 -3.68 1.62
N ASP A 329 22.96 -3.14 2.83
CA ASP A 329 21.79 -2.78 3.63
C ASP A 329 21.29 -1.38 3.22
N ALA A 330 20.14 -1.37 2.53
CA ALA A 330 19.48 -0.15 2.10
C ALA A 330 18.97 0.71 3.28
N SER A 331 18.78 0.15 4.48
CA SER A 331 18.37 0.92 5.66
C SER A 331 19.53 1.75 6.22
N LEU A 332 20.75 1.18 6.29
CA LEU A 332 21.93 1.94 6.70
C LEU A 332 22.25 3.07 5.72
N TRP A 333 22.18 2.80 4.41
CA TRP A 333 22.32 3.86 3.41
C TRP A 333 21.24 4.95 3.54
N ASN A 334 20.03 4.59 3.94
CA ASN A 334 18.95 5.57 4.21
C ASN A 334 19.32 6.52 5.34
N VAL A 335 19.85 5.99 6.44
CA VAL A 335 20.30 6.80 7.58
C VAL A 335 21.40 7.75 7.14
N VAL A 336 22.38 7.26 6.38
CA VAL A 336 23.48 8.08 5.85
C VAL A 336 22.93 9.20 4.96
N ALA A 337 22.02 8.89 4.04
CA ALA A 337 21.39 9.85 3.14
C ALA A 337 20.62 10.93 3.91
N ASN A 338 19.77 10.53 4.87
CA ASN A 338 19.00 11.47 5.70
C ASN A 338 19.89 12.43 6.49
N LEU A 339 21.00 11.96 7.06
CA LEU A 339 21.95 12.82 7.77
C LEU A 339 22.66 13.85 6.86
N HIS A 340 22.70 13.57 5.56
CA HIS A 340 23.34 14.42 4.55
C HIS A 340 22.32 15.15 3.66
N ALA A 341 21.03 15.07 3.96
CA ALA A 341 20.01 15.79 3.21
C ALA A 341 20.34 17.30 3.19
N GLY A 342 20.29 17.90 1.99
CA GLY A 342 20.64 19.31 1.77
C GLY A 342 22.14 19.64 1.76
N THR A 343 23.03 18.67 1.99
CA THR A 343 24.49 18.88 1.92
C THR A 343 25.04 18.65 0.51
N PRO A 344 26.22 19.22 0.16
CA PRO A 344 26.89 18.93 -1.12
C PRO A 344 27.21 17.45 -1.34
N GLU A 345 27.41 16.67 -0.28
CA GLU A 345 27.77 15.26 -0.34
C GLU A 345 26.60 14.34 -0.71
N MET A 346 25.35 14.82 -0.57
CA MET A 346 24.13 14.04 -0.76
C MET A 346 24.10 13.31 -2.11
N LEU A 347 24.45 14.02 -3.19
CA LEU A 347 24.46 13.47 -4.53
C LEU A 347 25.35 12.23 -4.65
N GLY A 348 26.57 12.29 -4.10
CA GLY A 348 27.51 11.17 -4.15
C GLY A 348 27.13 10.02 -3.22
N ILE A 349 26.37 10.29 -2.15
CA ILE A 349 25.84 9.26 -1.25
C ILE A 349 24.73 8.48 -1.93
N GLU A 350 23.76 9.17 -2.52
CA GLU A 350 22.64 8.58 -3.26
C GLU A 350 23.14 7.70 -4.43
N GLU A 351 24.15 8.17 -5.16
CA GLU A 351 24.77 7.40 -6.24
C GLU A 351 25.40 6.09 -5.73
N GLN A 352 26.19 6.17 -4.65
CA GLN A 352 26.84 5.00 -4.05
C GLN A 352 25.80 4.02 -3.49
N ALA A 353 24.77 4.53 -2.82
CA ALA A 353 23.68 3.74 -2.25
C ALA A 353 22.91 3.00 -3.35
N TRP A 354 22.54 3.69 -4.43
CA TRP A 354 21.88 3.07 -5.58
C TRP A 354 22.76 2.00 -6.22
N ALA A 355 24.05 2.27 -6.42
CA ALA A 355 24.98 1.29 -6.99
C ALA A 355 25.15 0.05 -6.09
N ALA A 356 25.15 0.22 -4.77
CA ALA A 356 25.35 -0.87 -3.82
C ALA A 356 24.11 -1.76 -3.65
N THR A 357 22.92 -1.16 -3.67
CA THR A 357 21.67 -1.82 -3.25
C THR A 357 20.72 -2.11 -4.40
N ALA A 358 20.86 -1.40 -5.52
CA ALA A 358 19.87 -1.38 -6.61
C ALA A 358 18.46 -0.99 -6.16
N ASP A 359 18.32 -0.29 -5.02
CA ASP A 359 17.05 0.17 -4.48
C ASP A 359 16.56 1.43 -5.22
N GLU A 360 15.27 1.43 -5.56
CA GLU A 360 14.58 2.52 -6.28
C GLU A 360 14.71 3.85 -5.55
N LYS A 361 14.63 3.85 -4.22
CA LYS A 361 14.61 5.09 -3.44
C LYS A 361 15.87 5.92 -3.65
N PHE A 362 17.02 5.26 -3.82
CA PHE A 362 18.28 5.96 -4.03
C PHE A 362 18.45 6.43 -5.48
N ALA A 363 17.83 5.72 -6.44
CA ALA A 363 17.74 6.22 -7.81
C ALA A 363 16.89 7.50 -7.85
N VAL A 364 15.75 7.51 -7.15
CA VAL A 364 14.88 8.69 -6.99
C VAL A 364 15.63 9.83 -6.30
N GLY A 365 16.31 9.56 -5.18
CA GLY A 365 17.10 10.56 -4.45
C GLY A 365 18.20 11.16 -5.30
N TYR A 366 18.99 10.32 -5.98
CA TYR A 366 20.05 10.76 -6.88
C TYR A 366 19.54 11.64 -8.01
N LEU A 367 18.49 11.19 -8.71
CA LEU A 367 17.90 11.95 -9.82
C LEU A 367 17.29 13.28 -9.32
N SER A 368 16.60 13.27 -8.19
CA SER A 368 16.02 14.47 -7.57
C SER A 368 17.11 15.51 -7.26
N GLU A 369 18.23 15.09 -6.68
CA GLU A 369 19.35 15.99 -6.41
C GLU A 369 19.99 16.54 -7.69
N ARG A 370 20.14 15.70 -8.74
CA ARG A 370 20.64 16.18 -10.03
C ARG A 370 19.72 17.23 -10.66
N ILE A 371 18.40 17.05 -10.51
CA ILE A 371 17.38 18.00 -10.98
C ILE A 371 17.48 19.30 -10.20
N ARG A 372 17.55 19.23 -8.87
CA ARG A 372 17.72 20.39 -7.98
C ARG A 372 18.97 21.21 -8.33
N LEU A 373 20.06 20.53 -8.68
CA LEU A 373 21.32 21.15 -9.10
C LEU A 373 21.34 21.60 -10.58
N GLY A 374 20.27 21.36 -11.35
CA GLY A 374 20.21 21.72 -12.78
C GLY A 374 21.13 20.89 -13.68
N THR A 375 21.56 19.71 -13.23
CA THR A 375 22.50 18.83 -13.95
C THR A 375 21.83 17.68 -14.71
N ALA A 376 20.53 17.46 -14.48
CA ALA A 376 19.72 16.49 -15.22
C ALA A 376 19.09 17.12 -16.48
N LYS A 377 18.96 16.35 -17.55
CA LYS A 377 18.37 16.79 -18.84
C LYS A 377 17.40 15.74 -19.38
N ALA A 378 16.53 16.13 -20.31
CA ALA A 378 15.54 15.21 -20.88
C ALA A 378 16.15 13.93 -21.52
N ASN A 379 17.35 14.00 -22.09
CA ASN A 379 18.04 12.86 -22.70
C ASN A 379 19.12 12.24 -21.79
N ASP A 380 18.98 12.39 -20.47
CA ASP A 380 19.98 11.94 -19.51
C ASP A 380 20.09 10.40 -19.47
N PRO A 381 21.28 9.82 -19.74
CA PRO A 381 21.46 8.37 -19.75
C PRO A 381 21.20 7.73 -18.37
N VAL A 382 21.41 8.47 -17.27
CA VAL A 382 21.11 7.98 -15.92
C VAL A 382 19.61 7.85 -15.71
N LEU A 383 18.82 8.83 -16.16
CA LEU A 383 17.37 8.75 -16.10
C LEU A 383 16.86 7.58 -16.94
N MET A 384 17.38 7.41 -18.15
CA MET A 384 16.98 6.30 -19.03
C MET A 384 17.35 4.93 -18.42
N LYS A 385 18.51 4.84 -17.75
CA LYS A 385 18.88 3.67 -16.95
C LYS A 385 17.87 3.42 -15.82
N ALA A 386 17.47 4.45 -15.09
CA ALA A 386 16.51 4.33 -13.99
C ALA A 386 15.12 3.90 -14.49
N LEU A 387 14.60 4.51 -15.56
CA LEU A 387 13.33 4.12 -16.19
C LEU A 387 13.34 2.66 -16.65
N LYS A 388 14.48 2.18 -17.16
CA LYS A 388 14.64 0.77 -17.55
C LYS A 388 14.75 -0.16 -16.33
N GLN A 389 15.45 0.26 -15.29
CA GLN A 389 15.65 -0.54 -14.08
C GLN A 389 14.38 -0.65 -13.23
N PHE A 390 13.59 0.41 -13.19
CA PHE A 390 12.38 0.53 -12.37
C PHE A 390 11.19 0.97 -13.23
N PRO A 391 10.73 0.13 -14.18
CA PRO A 391 9.68 0.51 -15.11
C PRO A 391 8.35 0.82 -14.41
N GLU A 392 8.10 0.27 -13.22
CA GLU A 392 6.88 0.52 -12.43
C GLU A 392 7.06 1.54 -11.30
N SER A 393 8.14 2.33 -11.34
CA SER A 393 8.33 3.44 -10.39
C SER A 393 7.58 4.69 -10.86
N ALA A 394 6.51 5.03 -10.15
CA ALA A 394 5.77 6.28 -10.39
C ALA A 394 6.64 7.51 -10.13
N ASN A 395 7.51 7.44 -9.12
CA ASN A 395 8.41 8.54 -8.78
C ASN A 395 9.43 8.80 -9.90
N ILE A 396 10.07 7.77 -10.46
CA ILE A 396 11.02 7.94 -11.56
C ILE A 396 10.32 8.46 -12.83
N ALA A 397 9.12 7.96 -13.13
CA ALA A 397 8.31 8.49 -14.22
C ALA A 397 7.95 9.97 -14.02
N ALA A 398 7.58 10.37 -12.79
CA ALA A 398 7.29 11.76 -12.45
C ALA A 398 8.53 12.66 -12.60
N LEU A 399 9.71 12.18 -12.18
CA LEU A 399 10.98 12.91 -12.38
C LEU A 399 11.29 13.13 -13.87
N ALA A 400 11.03 12.14 -14.73
CA ALA A 400 11.19 12.29 -16.18
C ALA A 400 10.33 13.44 -16.74
N VAL A 401 9.05 13.52 -16.36
CA VAL A 401 8.19 14.65 -16.76
C VAL A 401 8.74 15.97 -16.24
N SER A 402 9.22 16.00 -14.99
CA SER A 402 9.67 17.24 -14.35
C SER A 402 10.83 17.92 -15.05
N ILE A 403 11.65 17.17 -15.81
CA ILE A 403 12.77 17.71 -16.61
C ILE A 403 12.46 17.82 -18.10
N GLY A 404 11.18 17.73 -18.48
CA GLY A 404 10.74 17.93 -19.86
C GLY A 404 11.04 16.75 -20.78
N VAL A 405 11.11 15.52 -20.26
CA VAL A 405 11.09 14.34 -21.13
C VAL A 405 9.76 14.30 -21.87
N VAL A 406 9.84 14.36 -23.20
CA VAL A 406 8.68 14.09 -24.06
C VAL A 406 8.46 12.58 -24.06
N MET A 407 7.41 12.14 -23.36
CA MET A 407 7.06 10.73 -23.31
C MET A 407 6.28 10.33 -24.57
N ASP A 408 6.72 9.26 -25.21
CA ASP A 408 5.93 8.59 -26.24
C ASP A 408 4.82 7.74 -25.62
N GLU A 409 3.98 7.13 -26.46
CA GLU A 409 2.87 6.30 -26.01
C GLU A 409 3.31 5.14 -25.09
N PRO A 410 4.32 4.30 -25.44
CA PRO A 410 4.82 3.25 -24.55
C PRO A 410 5.26 3.77 -23.18
N MET A 411 5.99 4.89 -23.13
CA MET A 411 6.42 5.51 -21.88
C MET A 411 5.24 5.99 -21.03
N LEU A 412 4.24 6.62 -21.66
CA LEU A 412 3.03 7.09 -20.97
C LEU A 412 2.22 5.92 -20.40
N ILE A 413 2.03 4.85 -21.18
CA ILE A 413 1.35 3.63 -20.72
C ILE A 413 2.06 3.06 -19.48
N GLN A 414 3.39 3.00 -19.53
CA GLN A 414 4.17 2.48 -18.42
C GLN A 414 4.11 3.38 -17.18
N ALA A 415 4.14 4.70 -17.35
CA ALA A 415 3.97 5.66 -16.26
C ALA A 415 2.57 5.59 -15.62
N ILE A 416 1.52 5.42 -16.44
CA ILE A 416 0.14 5.21 -15.96
C ILE A 416 0.05 3.94 -15.12
N LYS A 417 0.61 2.81 -15.59
CA LYS A 417 0.67 1.56 -14.83
C LYS A 417 1.40 1.71 -13.50
N ALA A 418 2.46 2.52 -13.47
CA ALA A 418 3.23 2.79 -12.27
C ALA A 418 2.41 3.59 -11.24
N GLU A 419 1.71 4.64 -11.68
CA GLU A 419 0.83 5.45 -10.81
C GLU A 419 -0.31 4.63 -10.19
N PHE A 420 -0.94 3.74 -10.97
CA PHE A 420 -1.94 2.84 -10.41
C PHE A 420 -1.36 1.86 -9.38
N ARG A 421 -0.10 1.45 -9.53
CA ARG A 421 0.56 0.53 -8.59
C ARG A 421 0.91 1.21 -7.27
N LYS A 422 1.37 2.46 -7.32
CA LYS A 422 1.61 3.33 -6.16
C LYS A 422 1.75 4.76 -6.66
N PHE A 423 0.86 5.65 -6.23
CA PHE A 423 0.91 7.04 -6.69
C PHE A 423 2.25 7.71 -6.35
N SER A 424 2.72 8.58 -7.26
CA SER A 424 3.94 9.36 -7.00
C SER A 424 3.73 10.42 -5.92
N ILE A 425 4.83 10.78 -5.25
CA ILE A 425 4.87 11.89 -4.29
C ILE A 425 5.55 13.06 -4.99
N PHE A 426 4.76 14.04 -5.45
CA PHE A 426 5.28 15.16 -6.22
C PHE A 426 5.53 16.39 -5.34
N LYS A 427 6.75 16.94 -5.43
CA LYS A 427 7.24 18.24 -4.89
C LYS A 427 7.21 18.46 -3.38
N ASP A 428 6.48 17.67 -2.60
CA ASP A 428 6.45 17.80 -1.14
C ASP A 428 6.31 16.43 -0.50
N ALA A 429 7.36 15.98 0.19
CA ALA A 429 7.41 14.68 0.83
C ALA A 429 6.38 14.54 1.97
N LEU A 430 5.78 15.66 2.41
CA LEU A 430 4.74 15.71 3.43
C LEU A 430 3.32 15.56 2.84
N LEU A 431 3.16 15.56 1.51
CA LEU A 431 1.86 15.38 0.89
C LEU A 431 1.57 13.92 0.62
N ARG A 432 0.37 13.48 1.03
CA ARG A 432 -0.23 12.20 0.63
C ARG A 432 -0.05 11.98 -0.88
N PRO A 433 0.45 10.82 -1.35
CA PRO A 433 0.44 10.42 -2.75
C PRO A 433 -0.95 10.58 -3.36
N ARG A 434 -1.06 11.16 -4.55
CA ARG A 434 -2.35 11.46 -5.19
C ARG A 434 -2.36 11.08 -6.66
N ALA A 435 -3.53 10.79 -7.20
CA ALA A 435 -3.71 10.51 -8.63
C ALA A 435 -3.59 11.75 -9.55
N ARG A 436 -2.98 12.86 -9.07
CA ARG A 436 -2.81 14.08 -9.86
C ARG A 436 -1.91 13.86 -11.07
N GLN A 437 -0.82 13.13 -10.89
CA GLN A 437 0.11 12.87 -11.98
C GLN A 437 -0.50 11.91 -13.02
N LEU A 438 -1.34 10.97 -12.56
CA LEU A 438 -2.16 10.12 -13.43
C LEU A 438 -3.03 10.92 -14.41
N ARG A 439 -3.70 11.99 -13.94
CA ARG A 439 -4.46 12.92 -14.81
C ARG A 439 -3.59 13.52 -15.90
N SER A 440 -2.41 14.02 -15.54
CA SER A 440 -1.47 14.60 -16.51
C SER A 440 -1.03 13.59 -17.56
N TYR A 441 -0.78 12.33 -17.17
CA TYR A 441 -0.42 11.29 -18.14
C TYR A 441 -1.53 10.98 -19.13
N PHE A 442 -2.80 10.92 -18.69
CA PHE A 442 -3.91 10.69 -19.62
C PHE A 442 -4.12 11.86 -20.60
N VAL A 443 -3.94 13.11 -20.16
CA VAL A 443 -3.99 14.27 -21.06
C VAL A 443 -2.92 14.19 -22.14
N GLU A 444 -1.68 13.84 -21.78
CA GLU A 444 -0.61 13.68 -22.78
C GLU A 444 -0.85 12.45 -23.68
N LEU A 445 -1.37 11.35 -23.12
CA LEU A 445 -1.69 10.15 -23.89
C LEU A 445 -2.72 10.45 -24.97
N GLU A 446 -3.76 11.22 -24.65
CA GLU A 446 -4.77 11.66 -25.63
C GLU A 446 -4.15 12.46 -26.78
N ARG A 447 -3.25 13.41 -26.46
CA ARG A 447 -2.55 14.19 -27.49
C ARG A 447 -1.71 13.32 -28.40
N VAL A 448 -1.04 12.30 -27.87
CA VAL A 448 -0.26 11.35 -28.67
C VAL A 448 -1.18 10.50 -29.56
N LEU A 449 -2.27 9.99 -29.00
CA LEU A 449 -3.25 9.15 -29.71
C LEU A 449 -3.98 9.89 -30.84
N ASP A 450 -4.21 11.20 -30.70
CA ASP A 450 -4.85 12.03 -31.73
C ASP A 450 -3.91 12.36 -32.88
N LYS A 451 -2.62 12.58 -32.61
CA LYS A 451 -1.61 12.78 -33.66
C LYS A 451 -1.46 11.57 -34.59
N GLN A 452 -1.73 10.37 -34.09
CA GLN A 452 -1.67 9.13 -34.87
C GLN A 452 -2.92 8.87 -35.73
N LYS A 453 -4.00 9.67 -35.58
CA LYS A 453 -5.21 9.55 -36.42
C LYS A 453 -5.07 10.24 -37.78
N ILE A 454 -4.05 11.08 -37.93
CA ILE A 454 -3.65 11.76 -39.17
C ILE A 454 -2.62 10.88 -39.86
#